data_AF-A0A3D0FRW9-F1
#
_entry.id   AF-A0A3D0FRW9-F1
#
_cell.length_a   1.000
_cell.length_b   1.000
_cell.length_c   1.000
_cell.angle_alpha   90.00
_cell.angle_beta   90.00
_cell.angle_gamma   90.00
#
_symmetry.space_group_name_H-M   'P 1'
#
loop_
_entity.id
_entity.type
_entity.pdbx_description
1 polymer ?
#
loop_
_entity_poly.entity_id
_entity_poly.type
_entity_poly.pdbx_seq_one_letter_code
_entity_poly.pdbx_strand_id
1 'polypeptide(L)'
;MDTDTNPEIVHLLTLDGGGIRGIIPASILAYLEEQLKSALNNAQLRIADCFDLISGTSTGGILSCLYLTPDENNPSRPKYSAAQIRDFYKEYGPELFHKGFWYKIVSGFGVFKSRYSEKALCEFANKLLGDTYISSVIKDCLITSYDMSMRKALFFTKYNISKYGSSADYLLADVARATSAAPTYFSPARIFAKDNTSRHLVDGGVFANNPSMCAYVEGMKLWPEKSIKNYCMISIGTGKVTHPYDWEKTHKFGYLQWLQPIIDVLSSSVGETVDFQMKQLFTAGGVANNYIRIEPSLLYADPRMDNASLKNIAALEDAARYYIENNQDLFEKIVNSMNSL
;
A
#
# COMPACT_ATOMS: atom_id res chain seq x y z
N MET A 1 15.82 26.75 -8.15
CA MET A 1 16.97 26.23 -8.90
C MET A 1 17.41 24.99 -8.14
N ASP A 2 16.68 23.90 -8.32
CA ASP A 2 17.09 22.60 -7.79
C ASP A 2 18.00 21.97 -8.83
N THR A 3 19.20 21.61 -8.40
CA THR A 3 20.10 20.74 -9.14
C THR A 3 19.49 19.35 -9.16
N ASP A 4 18.63 19.13 -10.15
CA ASP A 4 17.93 17.90 -10.43
C ASP A 4 18.96 16.85 -10.90
N THR A 5 19.62 16.22 -9.93
CA THR A 5 20.50 15.08 -10.17
C THR A 5 19.61 13.87 -10.41
N ASN A 6 19.17 13.77 -11.65
CA ASN A 6 18.30 12.71 -12.10
C ASN A 6 18.96 11.34 -11.83
N PRO A 7 18.38 10.50 -10.95
CA PRO A 7 19.09 9.35 -10.38
C PRO A 7 19.50 8.36 -11.47
N GLU A 8 20.73 7.83 -11.43
CA GLU A 8 21.21 6.87 -12.44
C GLU A 8 20.31 5.62 -12.49
N ILE A 9 19.93 5.13 -11.31
CA ILE A 9 18.95 4.08 -11.07
C ILE A 9 17.80 4.66 -10.24
N VAL A 10 16.57 4.54 -10.75
CA VAL A 10 15.32 4.91 -10.08
C VAL A 10 14.85 3.76 -9.22
N HIS A 11 14.72 3.98 -7.91
CA HIS A 11 14.25 2.99 -6.95
C HIS A 11 12.76 3.16 -6.66
N LEU A 12 11.99 2.10 -6.93
CA LEU A 12 10.54 2.07 -6.75
C LEU A 12 10.16 1.11 -5.62
N LEU A 13 9.37 1.57 -4.65
CA LEU A 13 8.73 0.70 -3.66
C LEU A 13 7.23 0.63 -3.96
N THR A 14 6.67 -0.58 -4.06
CA THR A 14 5.23 -0.76 -4.26
C THR A 14 4.64 -1.67 -3.19
N LEU A 15 3.55 -1.21 -2.57
CA LEU A 15 2.89 -1.88 -1.46
C LEU A 15 1.45 -2.29 -1.83
N ASP A 16 1.18 -3.58 -1.76
CA ASP A 16 -0.14 -4.12 -2.11
C ASP A 16 -1.23 -3.76 -1.08
N GLY A 17 -2.47 -3.85 -1.55
CA GLY A 17 -3.64 -3.85 -0.67
C GLY A 17 -3.82 -5.18 0.08
N GLY A 18 -4.59 -5.15 1.18
CA GLY A 18 -4.83 -6.36 1.97
C GLY A 18 -5.44 -6.20 3.36
N GLY A 19 -5.89 -5.00 3.74
CA GLY A 19 -6.45 -4.70 5.06
C GLY A 19 -5.43 -4.94 6.18
N ILE A 20 -5.83 -5.58 7.27
CA ILE A 20 -4.97 -5.82 8.44
C ILE A 20 -3.68 -6.59 8.11
N ARG A 21 -3.65 -7.33 6.99
CA ARG A 21 -2.46 -8.01 6.50
C ARG A 21 -1.31 -7.07 6.12
N GLY A 22 -1.54 -5.76 6.07
CA GLY A 22 -0.49 -4.73 5.98
C GLY A 22 0.58 -4.81 7.07
N ILE A 23 0.32 -5.52 8.18
CA ILE A 23 1.34 -5.87 9.17
C ILE A 23 2.52 -6.61 8.53
N ILE A 24 2.29 -7.43 7.49
CA ILE A 24 3.35 -8.16 6.78
C ILE A 24 4.33 -7.19 6.10
N PRO A 25 3.91 -6.34 5.14
CA PRO A 25 4.83 -5.40 4.52
C PRO A 25 5.41 -4.40 5.52
N ALA A 26 4.66 -3.96 6.53
CA ALA A 26 5.19 -3.09 7.58
C ALA A 26 6.31 -3.76 8.39
N SER A 27 6.18 -5.05 8.73
CA SER A 27 7.21 -5.80 9.46
C SER A 27 8.45 -6.06 8.61
N ILE A 28 8.26 -6.35 7.31
CA ILE A 28 9.36 -6.53 6.36
C ILE A 28 10.13 -5.23 6.18
N LEU A 29 9.44 -4.10 6.02
CA LEU A 29 10.10 -2.80 5.91
C LEU A 29 10.77 -2.37 7.21
N ALA A 30 10.20 -2.70 8.37
CA ALA A 30 10.86 -2.46 9.65
C ALA A 30 12.19 -3.22 9.74
N TYR A 31 12.23 -4.47 9.28
CA TYR A 31 13.48 -5.23 9.19
C TYR A 31 14.45 -4.61 8.18
N LEU A 32 13.99 -4.31 6.97
CA LEU A 32 14.82 -3.75 5.90
C LEU A 32 15.43 -2.40 6.29
N GLU A 33 14.67 -1.52 6.94
CA GLU A 33 15.17 -0.22 7.41
C GLU A 33 16.35 -0.40 8.39
N GLU A 34 16.28 -1.37 9.31
CA GLU A 34 17.38 -1.64 10.25
C GLU A 34 18.62 -2.24 9.55
N GLN A 35 18.42 -3.09 8.56
CA GLN A 35 19.54 -3.61 7.75
C GLN A 35 20.24 -2.50 6.97
N LEU A 36 19.46 -1.60 6.35
CA LEU A 36 19.99 -0.46 5.60
C LEU A 36 20.70 0.55 6.51
N LYS A 37 20.13 0.87 7.69
CA LYS A 37 20.79 1.71 8.70
C LYS A 37 22.17 1.16 9.08
N SER A 38 22.26 -0.15 9.27
CA SER A 38 23.49 -0.85 9.64
C SER A 38 24.51 -0.84 8.49
N ALA A 39 24.08 -1.20 7.27
CA ALA A 39 24.95 -1.29 6.10
C ALA A 39 25.49 0.08 5.65
N LEU A 40 24.68 1.13 5.76
CA LEU A 40 25.05 2.50 5.37
C LEU A 40 25.62 3.32 6.52
N ASN A 41 25.75 2.74 7.72
CA ASN A 41 26.17 3.43 8.94
C ASN A 41 25.40 4.75 9.18
N ASN A 42 24.09 4.72 8.97
CA ASN A 42 23.20 5.89 9.07
C ASN A 42 21.99 5.56 9.94
N ALA A 43 22.08 5.79 11.25
CA ALA A 43 20.99 5.54 12.20
C ALA A 43 19.72 6.38 11.95
N GLN A 44 19.85 7.49 11.21
CA GLN A 44 18.72 8.37 10.89
C GLN A 44 18.00 7.95 9.62
N LEU A 45 18.55 7.02 8.83
CA LEU A 45 17.94 6.53 7.60
C LEU A 45 16.51 6.03 7.84
N ARG A 46 15.65 6.28 6.86
CA ARG A 46 14.27 5.86 6.81
C ARG A 46 13.98 5.28 5.44
N ILE A 47 12.94 4.44 5.34
CA ILE A 47 12.54 3.82 4.06
C ILE A 47 12.44 4.83 2.91
N ALA A 48 11.80 5.98 3.11
CA ALA A 48 11.65 6.96 2.04
C ALA A 48 12.95 7.64 1.59
N ASP A 49 14.06 7.49 2.32
CA ASP A 49 15.36 7.96 1.83
C ASP A 49 15.90 7.07 0.72
N CYS A 50 15.48 5.80 0.67
CA CYS A 50 16.02 4.77 -0.21
C CYS A 50 15.24 4.60 -1.52
N PHE A 51 14.10 5.29 -1.66
CA PHE A 51 13.22 5.16 -2.81
C PHE A 51 12.87 6.51 -3.41
N ASP A 52 12.85 6.57 -4.73
CA ASP A 52 12.48 7.77 -5.48
C ASP A 52 10.97 7.90 -5.62
N LEU A 53 10.27 6.76 -5.71
CA LEU A 53 8.81 6.70 -5.71
C LEU A 53 8.30 5.58 -4.81
N ILE A 54 7.37 5.92 -3.91
CA ILE A 54 6.63 4.95 -3.10
C ILE A 54 5.17 4.91 -3.56
N SER A 55 4.72 3.73 -3.98
CA SER A 55 3.37 3.48 -4.44
C SER A 55 2.62 2.53 -3.52
N GLY A 56 1.31 2.74 -3.38
CA GLY A 56 0.50 1.89 -2.54
C GLY A 56 -0.98 1.87 -2.89
N THR A 57 -1.61 0.74 -2.58
CA THR A 57 -3.04 0.52 -2.73
C THR A 57 -3.66 0.09 -1.42
N SER A 58 -4.83 0.65 -1.06
CA SER A 58 -5.52 0.30 0.18
C SER A 58 -4.60 0.52 1.39
N THR A 59 -4.47 -0.49 2.25
CA THR A 59 -3.48 -0.48 3.32
C THR A 59 -2.05 -0.17 2.85
N GLY A 60 -1.62 -0.66 1.68
CA GLY A 60 -0.35 -0.24 1.10
C GLY A 60 -0.29 1.27 0.82
N GLY A 61 -1.40 1.89 0.43
CA GLY A 61 -1.52 3.34 0.25
C GLY A 61 -1.47 4.11 1.57
N ILE A 62 -2.08 3.60 2.64
CA ILE A 62 -1.93 4.15 4.00
C ILE A 62 -0.45 4.09 4.42
N LEU A 63 0.20 2.93 4.24
CA LEU A 63 1.62 2.76 4.54
C LEU A 63 2.46 3.77 3.75
N SER A 64 2.20 3.94 2.44
CA SER A 64 2.89 4.95 1.62
C SER A 64 2.70 6.37 2.16
N CYS A 65 1.49 6.76 2.57
CA CYS A 65 1.27 8.06 3.23
C CYS A 65 2.13 8.22 4.48
N LEU A 66 2.22 7.18 5.33
CA LEU A 66 2.98 7.21 6.57
C LEU A 66 4.50 7.24 6.34
N TYR A 67 5.01 6.50 5.36
CA TYR A 67 6.44 6.55 5.00
C TYR A 67 6.86 7.89 4.40
N LEU A 68 5.92 8.61 3.78
CA LEU A 68 6.19 9.84 3.04
C LEU A 68 5.82 11.13 3.79
N THR A 69 5.13 11.03 4.93
CA THR A 69 4.72 12.21 5.69
C THR A 69 5.95 12.90 6.28
N PRO A 70 6.14 14.21 6.04
CA PRO A 70 7.29 14.95 6.53
C PRO A 70 7.19 15.17 8.04
N ASP A 71 8.35 15.25 8.70
CA ASP A 71 8.44 15.66 10.09
C ASP A 71 8.08 17.15 10.24
N GLU A 72 7.32 17.49 11.28
CA GLU A 72 6.86 18.87 11.52
C GLU A 72 8.02 19.82 11.85
N ASN A 73 9.06 19.32 12.54
CA ASN A 73 10.23 20.11 12.91
C ASN A 73 11.32 20.06 11.85
N ASN A 74 11.32 19.02 10.99
CA ASN A 74 12.22 18.92 9.85
C ASN A 74 11.50 18.40 8.59
N PRO A 75 10.87 19.29 7.80
CA PRO A 75 10.07 18.90 6.64
C PRO A 75 10.84 18.17 5.52
N SER A 76 12.18 18.18 5.56
CA SER A 76 13.03 17.43 4.63
C SER A 76 13.20 15.95 4.99
N ARG A 77 12.70 15.53 6.16
CA ARG A 77 12.84 14.17 6.70
C ARG A 77 11.46 13.53 6.86
N PRO A 78 11.34 12.22 6.67
CA PRO A 78 10.15 11.46 7.06
C PRO A 78 9.94 11.48 8.58
N LYS A 79 8.68 11.66 8.99
CA LYS A 79 8.26 11.73 10.40
C LYS A 79 8.43 10.42 11.16
N TYR A 80 8.16 9.29 10.50
CA TYR A 80 8.07 7.98 11.16
C TYR A 80 9.13 7.01 10.64
N SER A 81 9.67 6.20 11.55
CA SER A 81 10.43 4.98 11.22
C SER A 81 9.50 3.84 10.82
N ALA A 82 10.02 2.89 10.05
CA ALA A 82 9.28 1.70 9.67
C ALA A 82 8.82 0.86 10.88
N ALA A 83 9.62 0.83 11.96
CA ALA A 83 9.22 0.19 13.22
C ALA A 83 8.01 0.87 13.86
N GLN A 84 7.99 2.20 13.93
CA GLN A 84 6.83 2.96 14.43
C GLN A 84 5.58 2.71 13.58
N ILE A 85 5.72 2.69 12.26
CA ILE A 85 4.61 2.42 11.33
C ILE A 85 4.03 1.03 11.55
N ARG A 86 4.87 -0.01 11.68
CA ARG A 86 4.44 -1.36 12.07
C ARG A 86 3.68 -1.34 13.39
N ASP A 87 4.19 -0.63 14.39
CA ASP A 87 3.59 -0.60 15.73
C ASP A 87 2.24 0.12 15.74
N PHE A 88 2.05 1.16 14.91
CA PHE A 88 0.73 1.78 14.71
C PHE A 88 -0.31 0.78 14.19
N TYR A 89 0.05 -0.09 13.25
CA TYR A 89 -0.88 -1.12 12.76
C TYR A 89 -1.24 -2.15 13.83
N LYS A 90 -0.31 -2.47 14.73
CA LYS A 90 -0.56 -3.38 15.85
C LYS A 90 -1.47 -2.75 16.91
N GLU A 91 -1.24 -1.48 17.22
CA GLU A 91 -1.99 -0.74 18.23
C GLU A 91 -3.39 -0.37 17.75
N TYR A 92 -3.50 0.24 16.56
CA TYR A 92 -4.77 0.78 16.03
C TYR A 92 -5.52 -0.21 15.15
N GLY A 93 -4.89 -1.27 14.64
CA GLY A 93 -5.54 -2.30 13.82
C GLY A 93 -6.80 -2.90 14.46
N PRO A 94 -6.76 -3.33 15.74
CA PRO A 94 -7.95 -3.85 16.42
C PRO A 94 -9.13 -2.87 16.48
N GLU A 95 -8.86 -1.56 16.54
CA GLU A 95 -9.87 -0.50 16.53
C GLU A 95 -10.38 -0.21 15.10
N LEU A 96 -9.46 -0.09 14.14
CA LEU A 96 -9.76 0.12 12.71
C LEU A 96 -10.69 -0.95 12.13
N PHE A 97 -10.49 -2.21 12.53
CA PHE A 97 -11.28 -3.34 12.08
C PHE A 97 -12.22 -3.88 13.17
N HIS A 98 -12.54 -3.08 14.19
CA HIS A 98 -13.51 -3.49 15.21
C HIS A 98 -14.92 -3.54 14.60
N LYS A 99 -15.57 -4.70 14.71
CA LYS A 99 -16.99 -4.84 14.35
C LYS A 99 -17.82 -4.14 15.42
N GLY A 100 -18.23 -2.90 15.16
CA GLY A 100 -19.12 -2.17 16.05
C GLY A 100 -20.35 -3.01 16.42
N PHE A 101 -20.64 -3.10 17.71
CA PHE A 101 -21.77 -3.83 18.33
C PHE A 101 -23.13 -3.59 17.62
N TRP A 102 -23.28 -2.43 16.95
CA TRP A 102 -24.45 -2.03 16.16
C TRP A 102 -24.68 -2.84 14.86
N TYR A 103 -23.67 -3.53 14.32
CA TYR A 103 -23.87 -4.45 13.18
C TYR A 103 -24.81 -5.60 13.56
N LYS A 104 -24.86 -6.04 14.82
CA LYS A 104 -25.76 -7.13 15.24
C LYS A 104 -27.21 -6.69 15.46
N ILE A 105 -27.47 -5.42 15.76
CA ILE A 105 -28.79 -4.95 16.21
C ILE A 105 -29.62 -4.35 15.07
N VAL A 106 -28.99 -3.74 14.06
CA VAL A 106 -29.70 -3.09 12.93
C VAL A 106 -29.69 -3.97 11.67
N SER A 107 -28.98 -5.10 11.69
CA SER A 107 -28.90 -6.01 10.56
C SER A 107 -29.96 -7.11 10.65
N GLY A 108 -31.21 -6.74 10.37
CA GLY A 108 -32.09 -7.68 9.67
C GLY A 108 -31.44 -8.03 8.33
N PHE A 109 -30.52 -8.99 8.33
CA PHE A 109 -29.78 -9.53 7.15
C PHE A 109 -28.63 -8.70 6.55
N GLY A 110 -27.99 -7.77 7.26
CA GLY A 110 -26.66 -7.25 6.83
C GLY A 110 -26.63 -6.49 5.50
N VAL A 111 -27.78 -6.06 4.96
CA VAL A 111 -27.91 -5.48 3.61
C VAL A 111 -27.75 -3.95 3.57
N PHE A 112 -27.90 -3.23 4.70
CA PHE A 112 -28.15 -1.78 4.66
C PHE A 112 -27.02 -0.85 5.16
N LYS A 113 -25.84 -1.35 5.59
CA LYS A 113 -24.74 -0.48 6.05
C LYS A 113 -23.36 -1.09 5.87
N SER A 114 -22.34 -0.25 5.64
CA SER A 114 -20.93 -0.65 5.61
C SER A 114 -20.52 -1.35 6.91
N ARG A 115 -19.61 -2.32 6.78
CA ARG A 115 -19.24 -3.25 7.86
C ARG A 115 -18.44 -2.56 8.98
N TYR A 116 -17.71 -1.49 8.65
CA TYR A 116 -16.80 -0.79 9.56
C TYR A 116 -17.10 0.71 9.67
N SER A 117 -16.68 1.29 10.80
CA SER A 117 -16.88 2.69 11.12
C SER A 117 -15.93 3.57 10.31
N GLU A 118 -16.48 4.42 9.43
CA GLU A 118 -15.73 5.50 8.76
C GLU A 118 -15.00 6.40 9.77
N LYS A 119 -15.57 6.56 10.97
CA LYS A 119 -15.02 7.39 12.04
C LYS A 119 -13.67 6.86 12.53
N ALA A 120 -13.51 5.54 12.71
CA ALA A 120 -12.24 4.98 13.21
C ALA A 120 -11.10 5.17 12.20
N LEU A 121 -11.37 4.92 10.91
CA LEU A 121 -10.39 5.17 9.85
C LEU A 121 -10.05 6.66 9.72
N CYS A 122 -11.04 7.54 9.88
CA CYS A 122 -10.84 8.98 9.92
C CYS A 122 -9.97 9.43 11.11
N GLU A 123 -10.29 8.97 12.31
CA GLU A 123 -9.55 9.31 13.54
C GLU A 123 -8.10 8.80 13.45
N PHE A 124 -7.89 7.57 12.98
CA PHE A 124 -6.56 7.03 12.74
C PHE A 124 -5.77 7.86 11.70
N ALA A 125 -6.37 8.15 10.55
CA ALA A 125 -5.71 8.90 9.49
C ALA A 125 -5.36 10.32 9.94
N ASN A 126 -6.31 11.02 10.58
CA ASN A 126 -6.08 12.37 11.11
C ASN A 126 -5.03 12.37 12.24
N LYS A 127 -5.04 11.37 13.12
CA LYS A 127 -4.08 11.28 14.22
C LYS A 127 -2.64 11.14 13.72
N LEU A 128 -2.40 10.35 12.67
CA LEU A 128 -1.06 10.07 12.19
C LEU A 128 -0.58 11.01 11.07
N LEU A 129 -1.48 11.49 10.22
CA LEU A 129 -1.14 12.28 9.03
C LEU A 129 -1.49 13.77 9.18
N GLY A 130 -2.40 14.10 10.11
CA GLY A 130 -2.82 15.48 10.38
C GLY A 130 -3.29 16.22 9.13
N ASP A 131 -2.92 17.50 9.06
CA ASP A 131 -3.26 18.40 7.96
C ASP A 131 -2.23 18.39 6.82
N THR A 132 -1.41 17.33 6.74
CA THR A 132 -0.40 17.19 5.69
C THR A 132 -1.07 17.02 4.34
N TYR A 133 -0.68 17.83 3.36
CA TYR A 133 -1.11 17.69 1.97
C TYR A 133 -0.16 16.81 1.17
N ILE A 134 -0.68 16.14 0.14
CA ILE A 134 0.13 15.34 -0.79
C ILE A 134 1.23 16.17 -1.46
N SER A 135 1.05 17.47 -1.67
CA SER A 135 2.12 18.36 -2.15
C SER A 135 3.36 18.39 -1.24
N SER A 136 3.21 18.07 0.04
CA SER A 136 4.27 18.16 1.06
C SER A 136 5.03 16.86 1.29
N VAL A 137 4.66 15.77 0.61
CA VAL A 137 5.36 14.49 0.76
C VAL A 137 6.82 14.57 0.30
N ILE A 138 7.69 13.88 1.04
CA ILE A 138 9.15 13.97 0.92
C ILE A 138 9.73 13.39 -0.39
N LYS A 139 9.04 12.45 -1.03
CA LYS A 139 9.41 11.80 -2.29
C LYS A 139 8.19 11.63 -3.20
N ASP A 140 8.39 11.29 -4.46
CA ASP A 140 7.27 11.02 -5.36
C ASP A 140 6.44 9.83 -4.90
N CYS A 141 5.16 9.84 -5.28
CA CYS A 141 4.23 8.81 -4.84
C CYS A 141 3.16 8.51 -5.89
N LEU A 142 2.62 7.29 -5.79
CA LEU A 142 1.40 6.91 -6.50
C LEU A 142 0.48 6.13 -5.58
N ILE A 143 -0.62 6.75 -5.16
CA ILE A 143 -1.63 6.11 -4.33
C ILE A 143 -2.90 5.94 -5.15
N THR A 144 -3.42 4.70 -5.20
CA THR A 144 -4.52 4.34 -6.10
C THR A 144 -5.88 4.54 -5.44
N SER A 145 -6.87 5.01 -6.20
CA SER A 145 -8.28 5.00 -5.82
C SER A 145 -9.15 4.94 -7.08
N TYR A 146 -10.44 4.65 -6.96
CA TYR A 146 -11.36 4.64 -8.09
C TYR A 146 -12.48 5.67 -7.88
N ASP A 147 -12.62 6.59 -8.83
CA ASP A 147 -13.66 7.61 -8.80
C ASP A 147 -14.98 7.04 -9.34
N MET A 148 -15.97 6.94 -8.46
CA MET A 148 -17.29 6.39 -8.79
C MET A 148 -18.12 7.34 -9.66
N SER A 149 -17.97 8.66 -9.46
CA SER A 149 -18.72 9.68 -10.19
C SER A 149 -18.24 9.76 -11.64
N MET A 150 -16.92 9.72 -11.84
CA MET A 150 -16.29 9.76 -13.16
C MET A 150 -16.16 8.38 -13.81
N ARG A 151 -16.33 7.31 -13.03
CA ARG A 151 -16.09 5.90 -13.40
C ARG A 151 -14.70 5.68 -13.99
N LYS A 152 -13.68 6.18 -13.31
CA LYS A 152 -12.29 6.13 -13.76
C LYS A 152 -11.34 5.83 -12.60
N ALA A 153 -10.25 5.15 -12.91
CA ALA A 153 -9.11 5.07 -12.02
C ALA A 153 -8.58 6.48 -11.72
N LEU A 154 -8.23 6.71 -10.46
CA LEU A 154 -7.63 7.93 -9.96
C LEU A 154 -6.29 7.57 -9.29
N PHE A 155 -5.26 8.33 -9.64
CA PHE A 155 -3.96 8.23 -9.00
C PHE A 155 -3.67 9.55 -8.28
N PHE A 156 -3.39 9.47 -6.98
CA PHE A 156 -2.86 10.58 -6.23
C PHE A 156 -1.34 10.58 -6.39
N THR A 157 -0.80 11.60 -7.06
CA THR A 157 0.64 11.75 -7.34
C THR A 157 1.04 13.22 -7.19
N LYS A 158 2.31 13.50 -6.85
CA LYS A 158 2.83 14.88 -6.86
C LYS A 158 2.77 15.49 -8.25
N TYR A 159 3.03 14.69 -9.29
CA TYR A 159 2.92 15.16 -10.68
C TYR A 159 1.53 15.72 -11.00
N ASN A 160 0.45 15.10 -10.50
CA ASN A 160 -0.89 15.62 -10.78
C ASN A 160 -1.10 17.03 -10.22
N ILE A 161 -0.38 17.42 -9.17
CA ILE A 161 -0.41 18.76 -8.61
C ILE A 161 0.28 19.75 -9.55
N SER A 162 1.41 19.39 -10.16
CA SER A 162 2.08 20.26 -11.13
C SER A 162 1.22 20.49 -12.38
N LYS A 163 0.38 19.51 -12.75
CA LYS A 163 -0.53 19.61 -13.90
C LYS A 163 -1.87 20.28 -13.60
N TYR A 164 -2.48 20.00 -12.44
CA TYR A 164 -3.86 20.39 -12.13
C TYR A 164 -3.97 21.34 -10.91
N GLY A 165 -2.85 21.71 -10.31
CA GLY A 165 -2.78 22.63 -9.18
C GLY A 165 -3.55 22.14 -7.95
N SER A 166 -4.20 23.08 -7.26
CA SER A 166 -4.96 22.83 -6.03
C SER A 166 -6.11 21.83 -6.18
N SER A 167 -6.60 21.58 -7.41
CA SER A 167 -7.66 20.60 -7.68
C SER A 167 -7.20 19.14 -7.59
N ALA A 168 -5.88 18.91 -7.52
CA ALA A 168 -5.26 17.61 -7.31
C ALA A 168 -4.44 17.51 -6.01
N ASP A 169 -4.47 18.56 -5.17
CA ASP A 169 -3.78 18.58 -3.88
C ASP A 169 -4.78 18.24 -2.76
N TYR A 170 -4.61 17.08 -2.14
CA TYR A 170 -5.50 16.53 -1.12
C TYR A 170 -4.77 16.32 0.20
N LEU A 171 -5.51 16.32 1.31
CA LEU A 171 -4.99 15.88 2.60
C LEU A 171 -4.57 14.40 2.53
N LEU A 172 -3.39 14.06 3.06
CA LEU A 172 -2.93 12.67 3.11
C LEU A 172 -3.87 11.78 3.93
N ALA A 173 -4.50 12.33 4.97
CA ALA A 173 -5.52 11.62 5.74
C ALA A 173 -6.72 11.23 4.86
N ASP A 174 -7.18 12.13 4.00
CA ASP A 174 -8.24 11.88 3.02
C ASP A 174 -7.81 10.87 1.95
N VAL A 175 -6.57 10.98 1.45
CA VAL A 175 -6.01 10.03 0.50
C VAL A 175 -5.93 8.62 1.10
N ALA A 176 -5.44 8.48 2.33
CA ALA A 176 -5.35 7.22 3.08
C ALA A 176 -6.73 6.58 3.30
N ARG A 177 -7.74 7.41 3.61
CA ARG A 177 -9.14 6.97 3.70
C ARG A 177 -9.69 6.51 2.36
N ALA A 178 -9.51 7.30 1.30
CA ALA A 178 -10.06 7.03 -0.02
C ALA A 178 -9.48 5.76 -0.64
N THR A 179 -8.15 5.58 -0.54
CA THR A 179 -7.48 4.39 -1.07
C THR A 179 -7.91 3.11 -0.37
N SER A 180 -8.38 3.18 0.89
CA SER A 180 -8.74 2.01 1.71
C SER A 180 -10.25 1.80 1.88
N ALA A 181 -11.06 2.57 1.17
CA ALA A 181 -12.53 2.50 1.23
C ALA A 181 -13.07 1.28 0.45
N ALA A 182 -12.71 0.07 0.91
CA ALA A 182 -13.00 -1.17 0.19
C ALA A 182 -14.52 -1.44 0.12
N PRO A 183 -15.09 -1.72 -1.07
CA PRO A 183 -16.50 -2.05 -1.21
C PRO A 183 -16.90 -3.20 -0.27
N THR A 184 -18.09 -3.12 0.31
CA THR A 184 -18.63 -4.05 1.34
C THR A 184 -17.97 -3.96 2.73
N TYR A 185 -16.77 -3.37 2.84
CA TYR A 185 -16.08 -3.15 4.12
C TYR A 185 -16.34 -1.75 4.65
N PHE A 186 -16.08 -0.73 3.83
CA PHE A 186 -16.22 0.69 4.18
C PHE A 186 -17.21 1.39 3.25
N SER A 187 -17.76 2.50 3.71
CA SER A 187 -18.51 3.42 2.84
C SER A 187 -17.55 4.06 1.85
N PRO A 188 -17.97 4.35 0.61
CA PRO A 188 -17.21 5.21 -0.29
C PRO A 188 -16.80 6.52 0.40
N ALA A 189 -15.56 6.94 0.20
CA ALA A 189 -15.03 8.16 0.75
C ALA A 189 -15.47 9.36 -0.09
N ARG A 190 -15.93 10.41 0.58
CA ARG A 190 -16.03 11.74 -0.02
C ARG A 190 -14.89 12.60 0.53
N ILE A 191 -14.00 13.02 -0.36
CA ILE A 191 -12.82 13.83 0.01
C ILE A 191 -12.83 15.15 -0.75
N PHE A 192 -12.07 16.12 -0.26
CA PHE A 192 -12.00 17.46 -0.83
C PHE A 192 -10.55 17.81 -1.20
N ALA A 193 -10.37 18.29 -2.43
CA ALA A 193 -9.12 18.92 -2.82
C ALA A 193 -8.98 20.30 -2.14
N LYS A 194 -7.79 20.88 -2.21
CA LYS A 194 -7.49 22.20 -1.63
C LYS A 194 -8.32 23.35 -2.21
N ASP A 195 -8.85 23.19 -3.41
CA ASP A 195 -9.81 24.11 -4.04
C ASP A 195 -11.28 23.87 -3.64
N ASN A 196 -11.53 22.96 -2.69
CA ASN A 196 -12.84 22.48 -2.25
C ASN A 196 -13.61 21.63 -3.28
N THR A 197 -12.99 21.21 -4.38
CA THR A 197 -13.59 20.25 -5.31
C THR A 197 -13.67 18.88 -4.64
N SER A 198 -14.89 18.33 -4.54
CA SER A 198 -15.09 17.01 -3.95
C SER A 198 -14.93 15.87 -4.95
N ARG A 199 -14.45 14.72 -4.47
CA ARG A 199 -14.41 13.44 -5.19
C ARG A 199 -15.16 12.37 -4.42
N HIS A 200 -15.69 11.37 -5.12
CA HIS A 200 -16.42 10.25 -4.53
C HIS A 200 -15.73 8.94 -4.90
N LEU A 201 -15.06 8.34 -3.92
CA LEU A 201 -13.96 7.43 -4.16
C LEU A 201 -14.13 6.10 -3.40
N VAL A 202 -13.64 5.03 -4.00
CA VAL A 202 -13.49 3.72 -3.36
C VAL A 202 -12.06 3.21 -3.49
N ASP A 203 -11.78 2.12 -2.79
CA ASP A 203 -10.47 1.48 -2.75
C ASP A 203 -9.91 1.21 -4.14
N GLY A 204 -8.60 1.45 -4.32
CA GLY A 204 -7.90 1.20 -5.59
C GLY A 204 -7.70 -0.29 -5.89
N GLY A 205 -7.86 -1.17 -4.90
CA GLY A 205 -7.79 -2.62 -5.02
C GLY A 205 -8.84 -3.20 -5.97
N VAL A 206 -9.89 -2.44 -6.31
CA VAL A 206 -10.86 -2.82 -7.34
C VAL A 206 -10.27 -2.92 -8.75
N PHE A 207 -9.10 -2.31 -9.00
CA PHE A 207 -8.43 -2.37 -10.30
C PHE A 207 -6.90 -2.54 -10.23
N ALA A 208 -6.25 -2.14 -9.13
CA ALA A 208 -4.80 -2.14 -9.00
C ALA A 208 -4.36 -2.57 -7.60
N ASN A 209 -4.81 -3.73 -7.09
CA ASN A 209 -4.40 -4.23 -5.76
C ASN A 209 -2.87 -4.39 -5.62
N ASN A 210 -2.19 -4.72 -6.73
CA ASN A 210 -0.75 -4.63 -6.87
C ASN A 210 -0.42 -3.43 -7.77
N PRO A 211 0.11 -2.31 -7.23
CA PRO A 211 0.33 -1.10 -8.00
C PRO A 211 1.67 -1.09 -8.77
N SER A 212 2.43 -2.20 -8.83
CA SER A 212 3.76 -2.24 -9.48
C SER A 212 3.76 -1.75 -10.93
N MET A 213 2.82 -2.20 -11.76
CA MET A 213 2.74 -1.72 -13.15
C MET A 213 2.40 -0.23 -13.20
N CYS A 214 1.48 0.25 -12.36
CA CYS A 214 1.14 1.67 -12.28
C CYS A 214 2.34 2.52 -11.87
N ALA A 215 3.11 2.07 -10.87
CA ALA A 215 4.30 2.75 -10.40
C ALA A 215 5.41 2.80 -11.46
N TYR A 216 5.62 1.72 -12.22
CA TYR A 216 6.57 1.71 -13.32
C TYR A 216 6.20 2.71 -14.42
N VAL A 217 4.92 2.74 -14.81
CA VAL A 217 4.43 3.70 -15.82
C VAL A 217 4.50 5.15 -15.33
N GLU A 218 4.21 5.40 -14.04
CA GLU A 218 4.40 6.75 -13.47
C GLU A 218 5.89 7.11 -13.40
N GLY A 219 6.77 6.15 -13.10
CA GLY A 219 8.21 6.32 -13.19
C GLY A 219 8.66 6.75 -14.60
N MET A 220 8.20 6.07 -15.65
CA MET A 220 8.50 6.44 -17.04
C MET A 220 8.05 7.87 -17.39
N LYS A 221 7.04 8.38 -16.71
CA LYS A 221 6.52 9.74 -16.91
C LYS A 221 7.33 10.78 -16.13
N LEU A 222 7.83 10.44 -14.94
CA LEU A 222 8.69 11.29 -14.13
C LEU A 222 10.13 11.35 -14.68
N TRP A 223 10.62 10.23 -15.20
CA TRP A 223 11.98 10.06 -15.72
C TRP A 223 11.96 9.51 -17.16
N PRO A 224 11.51 10.31 -18.15
CA PRO A 224 11.26 9.87 -19.53
C PRO A 224 12.52 9.46 -20.31
N GLU A 225 13.70 9.90 -19.88
CA GLU A 225 15.00 9.49 -20.45
C GLU A 225 15.48 8.13 -19.94
N LYS A 226 14.85 7.57 -18.90
CA LYS A 226 15.21 6.27 -18.33
C LYS A 226 14.58 5.13 -19.10
N SER A 227 15.38 4.10 -19.36
CA SER A 227 14.87 2.81 -19.86
C SER A 227 14.57 1.87 -18.71
N ILE A 228 13.92 0.73 -18.97
CA ILE A 228 13.66 -0.30 -17.94
C ILE A 228 14.92 -0.75 -17.18
N LYS A 229 16.11 -0.65 -17.81
CA LYS A 229 17.39 -1.00 -17.19
C LYS A 229 17.78 -0.08 -16.04
N ASN A 230 17.21 1.11 -16.01
CA ASN A 230 17.46 2.14 -15.00
C ASN A 230 16.45 2.07 -13.84
N TYR A 231 15.56 1.08 -13.80
CA TYR A 231 14.63 0.94 -12.69
C TYR A 231 15.04 -0.25 -11.82
N CYS A 232 14.95 -0.07 -10.51
CA CYS A 232 14.97 -1.13 -9.51
C CYS A 232 13.65 -1.05 -8.73
N MET A 233 12.91 -2.15 -8.65
CA MET A 233 11.60 -2.18 -8.02
C MET A 233 11.52 -3.28 -6.97
N ILE A 234 11.10 -2.89 -5.77
CA ILE A 234 10.73 -3.79 -4.70
C ILE A 234 9.22 -3.72 -4.51
N SER A 235 8.58 -4.86 -4.72
CA SER A 235 7.13 -5.02 -4.62
C SER A 235 6.82 -5.93 -3.44
N ILE A 236 6.08 -5.45 -2.45
CA ILE A 236 5.80 -6.18 -1.21
C ILE A 236 4.30 -6.44 -1.09
N GLY A 237 3.94 -7.71 -1.12
CA GLY A 237 2.59 -8.22 -0.96
C GLY A 237 2.11 -8.26 0.49
N THR A 238 0.82 -8.51 0.65
CA THR A 238 0.17 -8.73 1.96
C THR A 238 -0.04 -10.22 2.28
N GLY A 239 0.66 -11.09 1.57
CA GLY A 239 0.71 -12.52 1.82
C GLY A 239 -0.19 -13.33 0.90
N LYS A 240 0.36 -14.45 0.44
CA LYS A 240 -0.30 -15.35 -0.51
C LYS A 240 -1.39 -16.17 0.17
N VAL A 241 -2.63 -15.98 -0.26
CA VAL A 241 -3.74 -16.87 0.09
C VAL A 241 -3.66 -18.10 -0.81
N THR A 242 -3.46 -19.27 -0.23
CA THR A 242 -3.35 -20.54 -0.98
C THR A 242 -4.59 -21.42 -0.85
N HIS A 243 -5.64 -20.96 -0.15
CA HIS A 243 -6.85 -21.74 0.02
C HIS A 243 -7.66 -21.74 -1.29
N PRO A 244 -7.86 -22.90 -1.93
CA PRO A 244 -8.64 -22.97 -3.16
C PRO A 244 -10.13 -22.81 -2.87
N TYR A 245 -10.84 -22.24 -3.85
CA TYR A 245 -12.30 -22.27 -3.88
C TYR A 245 -12.77 -23.55 -4.59
N ASP A 246 -13.04 -24.61 -3.82
CA ASP A 246 -13.48 -25.91 -4.35
C ASP A 246 -14.78 -25.80 -5.16
N TRP A 247 -14.82 -26.40 -6.35
CA TRP A 247 -16.01 -26.39 -7.22
C TRP A 247 -17.27 -26.90 -6.51
N GLU A 248 -17.18 -27.96 -5.71
CA GLU A 248 -18.32 -28.50 -4.97
C GLU A 248 -18.98 -27.48 -4.05
N LYS A 249 -18.19 -26.56 -3.48
CA LYS A 249 -18.67 -25.48 -2.61
C LYS A 249 -19.14 -24.26 -3.41
N THR A 250 -18.55 -24.00 -4.58
CA THR A 250 -18.73 -22.73 -5.31
C THR A 250 -19.66 -22.79 -6.52
N HIS A 251 -19.91 -23.97 -7.10
CA HIS A 251 -20.72 -24.11 -8.33
C HIS A 251 -22.18 -23.65 -8.20
N LYS A 252 -22.70 -23.53 -6.97
CA LYS A 252 -24.04 -23.02 -6.65
C LYS A 252 -24.03 -21.64 -6.01
N PHE A 253 -22.92 -20.90 -6.07
CA PHE A 253 -22.88 -19.55 -5.51
C PHE A 253 -23.92 -18.66 -6.19
N GLY A 254 -24.86 -18.16 -5.38
CA GLY A 254 -25.76 -17.09 -5.75
C GLY A 254 -25.14 -15.72 -5.48
N TYR A 255 -25.91 -14.67 -5.72
CA TYR A 255 -25.48 -13.27 -5.57
C TYR A 255 -24.86 -12.97 -4.19
N LEU A 256 -25.48 -13.41 -3.10
CA LEU A 256 -24.98 -13.14 -1.74
C LEU A 256 -23.71 -13.93 -1.40
N GLN A 257 -23.59 -15.16 -1.90
CA GLN A 257 -22.40 -16.00 -1.68
C GLN A 257 -21.16 -15.45 -2.40
N TRP A 258 -21.33 -14.72 -3.50
CA TRP A 258 -20.24 -14.11 -4.26
C TRP A 258 -19.67 -12.82 -3.63
N LEU A 259 -20.40 -12.17 -2.73
CA LEU A 259 -20.04 -10.83 -2.22
C LEU A 259 -18.63 -10.72 -1.63
N GLN A 260 -18.15 -11.75 -0.93
CA GLN A 260 -16.81 -11.77 -0.35
C GLN A 260 -15.77 -12.45 -1.27
N PRO A 261 -16.03 -13.63 -1.84
CA PRO A 261 -15.08 -14.29 -2.74
C PRO A 261 -14.66 -13.44 -3.94
N ILE A 262 -15.54 -12.58 -4.47
CA ILE A 262 -15.21 -11.78 -5.65
C ILE A 262 -14.08 -10.77 -5.36
N ILE A 263 -14.04 -10.17 -4.16
CA ILE A 263 -13.00 -9.20 -3.79
C ILE A 263 -11.66 -9.91 -3.67
N ASP A 264 -11.65 -11.08 -3.04
CA ASP A 264 -10.47 -11.92 -2.87
C ASP A 264 -9.91 -12.39 -4.22
N VAL A 265 -10.77 -12.97 -5.07
CA VAL A 265 -10.41 -13.44 -6.43
C VAL A 265 -9.90 -12.29 -7.30
N LEU A 266 -10.56 -11.13 -7.29
CA LEU A 266 -10.09 -9.98 -8.07
C LEU A 266 -8.73 -9.48 -7.55
N SER A 267 -8.56 -9.37 -6.23
CA SER A 267 -7.30 -8.91 -5.63
C SER A 267 -6.14 -9.86 -5.94
N SER A 268 -6.34 -11.18 -5.81
CA SER A 268 -5.31 -12.18 -6.13
C SER A 268 -5.01 -12.20 -7.63
N SER A 269 -6.03 -12.14 -8.48
CA SER A 269 -5.86 -12.16 -9.94
C SER A 269 -5.07 -10.96 -10.46
N VAL A 270 -5.31 -9.76 -9.90
CA VAL A 270 -4.53 -8.55 -10.22
C VAL A 270 -3.10 -8.70 -9.71
N GLY A 271 -2.90 -9.19 -8.48
CA GLY A 271 -1.57 -9.45 -7.92
C GLY A 271 -0.72 -10.37 -8.80
N GLU A 272 -1.27 -11.52 -9.18
CA GLU A 272 -0.60 -12.53 -10.01
C GLU A 272 -0.33 -12.04 -11.43
N THR A 273 -1.31 -11.36 -12.04
CA THR A 273 -1.17 -10.87 -13.41
C THR A 273 -0.13 -9.75 -13.49
N VAL A 274 -0.14 -8.81 -12.54
CA VAL A 274 0.84 -7.72 -12.51
C VAL A 274 2.25 -8.24 -12.22
N ASP A 275 2.41 -9.16 -11.27
CA ASP A 275 3.70 -9.83 -11.00
C ASP A 275 4.25 -10.53 -12.25
N PHE A 276 3.40 -11.27 -12.98
CA PHE A 276 3.76 -11.88 -14.26
C PHE A 276 4.23 -10.83 -15.27
N GLN A 277 3.44 -9.76 -15.48
CA GLN A 277 3.78 -8.70 -16.44
C GLN A 277 5.11 -8.04 -16.11
N MET A 278 5.34 -7.67 -14.84
CA MET A 278 6.57 -7.04 -14.40
C MET A 278 7.78 -7.95 -14.59
N LYS A 279 7.66 -9.24 -14.22
CA LYS A 279 8.71 -10.23 -14.49
C LYS A 279 9.06 -10.33 -15.97
N GLN A 280 8.06 -10.39 -16.85
CA GLN A 280 8.29 -10.46 -18.30
C GLN A 280 8.95 -9.19 -18.83
N LEU A 281 8.51 -8.02 -18.40
CA LEU A 281 9.09 -6.75 -18.83
C LEU A 281 10.57 -6.64 -18.42
N PHE A 282 10.88 -6.87 -17.14
CA PHE A 282 12.25 -6.77 -16.63
C PHE A 282 13.17 -7.84 -17.23
N THR A 283 12.65 -9.05 -17.48
CA THR A 283 13.39 -10.12 -18.17
C THR A 283 13.69 -9.73 -19.62
N ALA A 284 12.69 -9.23 -20.37
CA ALA A 284 12.88 -8.76 -21.73
C ALA A 284 13.84 -7.57 -21.83
N GLY A 285 13.88 -6.73 -20.78
CA GLY A 285 14.85 -5.64 -20.62
C GLY A 285 16.27 -6.07 -20.31
N GLY A 286 16.52 -7.36 -20.04
CA GLY A 286 17.83 -7.90 -19.65
C GLY A 286 18.21 -7.60 -18.19
N VAL A 287 17.25 -7.22 -17.35
CA VAL A 287 17.45 -6.81 -15.95
C VAL A 287 16.46 -7.52 -15.02
N ALA A 288 16.27 -8.83 -15.21
CA ALA A 288 15.31 -9.63 -14.44
C ALA A 288 15.44 -9.46 -12.92
N ASN A 289 16.68 -9.31 -12.42
CA ASN A 289 16.97 -9.16 -10.99
C ASN A 289 16.59 -7.78 -10.42
N ASN A 290 16.26 -6.80 -11.27
CA ASN A 290 15.86 -5.48 -10.81
C ASN A 290 14.37 -5.42 -10.40
N TYR A 291 13.57 -6.47 -10.65
CA TYR A 291 12.23 -6.59 -10.11
C TYR A 291 12.19 -7.68 -9.02
N ILE A 292 11.97 -7.26 -7.79
CA ILE A 292 11.93 -8.13 -6.62
C ILE A 292 10.51 -8.14 -6.07
N ARG A 293 9.84 -9.30 -6.12
CA ARG A 293 8.54 -9.53 -5.47
C ARG A 293 8.74 -10.27 -4.16
N ILE A 294 8.33 -9.63 -3.07
CA ILE A 294 8.27 -10.21 -1.72
C ILE A 294 6.82 -10.57 -1.43
N GLU A 295 6.50 -11.86 -1.45
CA GLU A 295 5.16 -12.39 -1.18
C GLU A 295 5.22 -13.55 -0.17
N PRO A 296 5.14 -13.28 1.13
CA PRO A 296 5.16 -14.33 2.15
C PRO A 296 3.97 -15.28 2.08
N SER A 297 4.19 -16.54 2.48
CA SER A 297 3.06 -17.42 2.84
C SER A 297 2.44 -16.95 4.15
N LEU A 298 1.12 -17.06 4.29
CA LEU A 298 0.42 -16.71 5.52
C LEU A 298 0.62 -17.73 6.66
N LEU A 299 1.24 -18.88 6.40
CA LEU A 299 1.41 -19.97 7.38
C LEU A 299 0.07 -20.36 8.03
N TYR A 300 -0.10 -20.06 9.32
CA TYR A 300 -1.31 -20.30 10.11
C TYR A 300 -2.13 -19.02 10.38
N ALA A 301 -1.71 -17.88 9.82
CA ALA A 301 -2.47 -16.64 9.89
C ALA A 301 -3.78 -16.78 9.10
N ASP A 302 -4.83 -16.18 9.65
CA ASP A 302 -6.13 -16.11 9.00
C ASP A 302 -6.05 -15.14 7.81
N PRO A 303 -6.41 -15.58 6.59
CA PRO A 303 -6.27 -14.79 5.37
C PRO A 303 -7.28 -13.63 5.27
N ARG A 304 -8.29 -13.56 6.13
CA ARG A 304 -9.31 -12.51 6.09
C ARG A 304 -8.69 -11.14 6.36
N MET A 305 -8.92 -10.20 5.45
CA MET A 305 -8.37 -8.84 5.46
C MET A 305 -8.85 -7.97 6.64
N ASP A 306 -9.82 -8.43 7.41
CA ASP A 306 -10.40 -7.70 8.53
C ASP A 306 -10.32 -8.45 9.87
N ASN A 307 -9.59 -9.58 9.92
CA ASN A 307 -9.34 -10.27 11.18
C ASN A 307 -8.20 -9.58 11.95
N ALA A 308 -8.52 -8.49 12.65
CA ALA A 308 -7.58 -7.77 13.53
C ALA A 308 -7.61 -8.25 14.98
N SER A 309 -7.90 -9.53 15.22
CA SER A 309 -7.67 -10.10 16.53
C SER A 309 -6.16 -10.09 16.85
N LEU A 310 -5.80 -9.85 18.11
CA LEU A 310 -4.40 -9.84 18.55
C LEU A 310 -3.67 -11.15 18.18
N LYS A 311 -4.38 -12.28 18.24
CA LYS A 311 -3.87 -13.59 17.81
C LYS A 311 -3.50 -13.59 16.32
N ASN A 312 -4.37 -13.04 15.46
CA ASN A 312 -4.10 -13.02 14.02
C ASN A 312 -3.00 -12.01 13.67
N ILE A 313 -2.96 -10.86 14.34
CA ILE A 313 -1.88 -9.88 14.20
C ILE A 313 -0.53 -10.53 14.50
N ALA A 314 -0.41 -11.27 15.61
CA ALA A 314 0.81 -12.01 15.94
C ALA A 314 1.16 -13.06 14.87
N ALA A 315 0.17 -13.81 14.36
CA ALA A 315 0.39 -14.79 13.30
C ALA A 315 0.89 -14.15 11.98
N LEU A 316 0.40 -12.95 11.64
CA LEU A 316 0.86 -12.18 10.49
C LEU A 316 2.31 -11.69 10.68
N GLU A 317 2.69 -11.27 11.88
CA GLU A 317 4.08 -10.95 12.21
C GLU A 317 4.98 -12.18 12.12
N ASP A 318 4.52 -13.33 12.60
CA ASP A 318 5.26 -14.59 12.52
C ASP A 318 5.45 -15.03 11.05
N ALA A 319 4.45 -14.84 10.19
CA ALA A 319 4.57 -15.09 8.76
C ALA A 319 5.64 -14.19 8.10
N ALA A 320 5.66 -12.90 8.45
CA ALA A 320 6.69 -11.98 7.97
C ALA A 320 8.09 -12.38 8.48
N ARG A 321 8.22 -12.69 9.77
CA ARG A 321 9.48 -13.12 10.40
C ARG A 321 10.01 -14.40 9.75
N TYR A 322 9.15 -15.40 9.58
CA TYR A 322 9.51 -16.65 8.92
C TYR A 322 10.01 -16.41 7.49
N TYR A 323 9.34 -15.54 6.73
CA TYR A 323 9.82 -15.19 5.38
C TYR A 323 11.20 -14.54 5.41
N ILE A 324 11.43 -13.60 6.33
CA ILE A 324 12.73 -12.94 6.51
C ILE A 324 13.82 -13.97 6.84
N GLU A 325 13.60 -14.82 7.83
CA GLU A 325 14.56 -15.84 8.28
C GLU A 325 14.93 -16.83 7.16
N ASN A 326 13.97 -17.19 6.29
CA ASN A 326 14.19 -18.13 5.19
C ASN A 326 14.68 -17.48 3.88
N ASN A 327 14.83 -16.15 3.83
CA ASN A 327 15.24 -15.42 2.63
C ASN A 327 16.34 -14.39 2.91
N GLN A 328 17.26 -14.66 3.85
CA GLN A 328 18.34 -13.73 4.21
C GLN A 328 19.17 -13.28 3.00
N ASP A 329 19.56 -14.20 2.12
CA ASP A 329 20.27 -13.89 0.86
C ASP A 329 19.53 -12.87 -0.02
N LEU A 330 18.20 -12.87 0.00
CA LEU A 330 17.40 -11.89 -0.75
C LEU A 330 17.53 -10.49 -0.12
N PHE A 331 17.42 -10.40 1.20
CA PHE A 331 17.54 -9.12 1.91
C PHE A 331 18.96 -8.57 1.82
N GLU A 332 19.99 -9.41 1.89
CA GLU A 332 21.37 -9.01 1.63
C GLU A 332 21.54 -8.46 0.20
N LYS A 333 20.96 -9.10 -0.81
CA LYS A 333 20.98 -8.59 -2.19
C LYS A 333 20.28 -7.23 -2.32
N ILE A 334 19.12 -7.07 -1.68
CA ILE A 334 18.39 -5.79 -1.65
C ILE A 334 19.28 -4.70 -1.04
N VAL A 335 19.83 -4.94 0.15
CA VAL A 335 20.68 -3.98 0.85
C VAL A 335 21.90 -3.62 0.00
N ASN A 336 22.56 -4.60 -0.60
CA ASN A 336 23.71 -4.37 -1.46
C ASN A 336 23.36 -3.56 -2.71
N SER A 337 22.17 -3.75 -3.29
CA SER A 337 21.70 -2.95 -4.43
C SER A 337 21.39 -1.50 -4.06
N MET A 338 21.07 -1.23 -2.79
CA MET A 338 20.81 0.12 -2.28
C MET A 338 22.06 0.79 -1.70
N ASN A 339 23.13 0.04 -1.42
CA ASN A 339 24.39 0.60 -0.92
C ASN A 339 25.14 1.45 -1.95
N SER A 340 24.70 1.45 -3.22
CA SER A 340 25.20 2.36 -4.25
C SER A 340 24.50 3.73 -4.27
N LEU A 341 23.59 4.00 -3.32
CA LEU A 341 23.05 5.33 -2.99
C LEU A 341 24.13 6.18 -2.29
#